data_AF-A0A0Q8AYL2-F1
#
_entry.id   AF-A0A0Q8AYL2-F1
#
_cell.length_a   1.000
_cell.length_b   1.000
_cell.length_c   1.000
_cell.angle_alpha   90.00
_cell.angle_beta   90.00
_cell.angle_gamma   90.00
#
_symmetry.space_group_name_H-M   'P 1'
#
loop_
_entity.id
_entity.type
_entity.pdbx_description
1 polymer ?
#
loop_
_entity_poly.entity_id
_entity_poly.type
_entity_poly.pdbx_seq_one_letter_code
_entity_poly.pdbx_strand_id
1 'polypeptide(L)'
;MERSLETQVSQAVDAWLTWLPRWEPATHRGRVAPCRRCFGSPVLSAAGLGADVPHGVQHGLSTRIKTIVDRAVAEYTSVNLPMLQAELDQQAARNRARSYRPAENLDPEFEGLPLDPDPVPGAPFLFTISDMAAEADAVVPALPPLSAEAKAALRQEVGLADDYANMVGREVCTILLHHRLRIQAAISEFVEPQIEAMLDELTRSLDAPFDPHDPLSG
;
A
#
# COMPACT_ATOMS: atom_id res chain seq x y z
N MET A 1 22.52 -4.60 16.68
CA MET A 1 23.13 -3.61 15.77
C MET A 1 22.07 -3.27 14.74
N GLU A 2 21.57 -2.03 14.74
CA GLU A 2 20.68 -1.57 13.68
C GLU A 2 21.37 -1.71 12.32
N ARG A 3 20.63 -2.23 11.33
CA ARG A 3 21.12 -2.30 9.95
C ARG A 3 20.99 -0.92 9.33
N SER A 4 22.00 -0.44 8.62
CA SER A 4 21.92 0.84 7.90
C SER A 4 20.70 0.87 6.97
N LEU A 5 20.17 2.07 6.70
CA LEU A 5 19.05 2.24 5.77
C LEU A 5 19.35 1.63 4.40
N GLU A 6 20.58 1.83 3.90
CA GLU A 6 21.11 1.19 2.69
C GLU A 6 20.98 -0.33 2.73
N THR A 7 21.43 -0.97 3.81
CA THR A 7 21.33 -2.42 3.99
C THR A 7 19.87 -2.90 3.95
N GLN A 8 18.96 -2.17 4.61
CA GLN A 8 17.53 -2.51 4.64
C GLN A 8 16.91 -2.41 3.23
N VAL A 9 17.20 -1.32 2.50
CA VAL A 9 16.72 -1.11 1.13
C VAL A 9 17.28 -2.17 0.18
N SER A 10 18.57 -2.47 0.22
CA SER A 10 19.17 -3.51 -0.61
C SER A 10 18.54 -4.88 -0.34
N GLN A 11 18.31 -5.24 0.92
CA GLN A 11 17.62 -6.49 1.28
C GLN A 11 16.18 -6.54 0.79
N ALA A 12 15.46 -5.42 0.84
CA ALA A 12 14.10 -5.34 0.30
C ALA A 12 14.08 -5.52 -1.23
N VAL A 13 15.04 -4.93 -1.94
CA VAL A 13 15.22 -5.13 -3.38
C VAL A 13 15.56 -6.59 -3.67
N ASP A 14 16.52 -7.19 -2.96
CA ASP A 14 16.90 -8.59 -3.17
C ASP A 14 15.74 -9.56 -2.89
N ALA A 15 14.94 -9.29 -1.86
CA ALA A 15 13.75 -10.06 -1.55
C ALA A 15 12.67 -9.92 -2.64
N TRP A 16 12.51 -8.73 -3.21
CA TRP A 16 11.61 -8.49 -4.34
C TRP A 16 12.10 -9.21 -5.61
N LEU A 17 13.40 -9.12 -5.93
CA LEU A 17 14.01 -9.84 -7.04
C LEU A 17 13.87 -11.36 -6.91
N THR A 18 13.99 -11.90 -5.69
CA THR A 18 13.78 -13.33 -5.41
C THR A 18 12.33 -13.76 -5.58
N TRP A 19 11.38 -12.84 -5.37
CA TRP A 19 9.96 -13.09 -5.53
C TRP A 19 9.50 -12.98 -6.99
N LEU A 20 10.12 -12.09 -7.77
CA LEU A 20 9.68 -11.72 -9.12
C LEU A 20 9.47 -12.90 -10.09
N PRO A 21 10.32 -13.94 -10.15
CA PRO A 21 10.09 -15.09 -11.03
C PRO A 21 8.82 -15.90 -10.73
N ARG A 22 8.24 -15.72 -9.53
CA ARG A 22 6.99 -16.37 -9.10
C ARG A 22 5.77 -15.46 -9.22
N TRP A 23 5.96 -14.21 -9.63
CA TRP A 23 4.83 -13.39 -10.03
C TRP A 23 4.19 -14.02 -11.26
N GLU A 24 2.88 -13.84 -11.41
CA GLU A 24 2.12 -14.21 -12.61
C GLU A 24 1.07 -13.12 -12.87
N PRO A 25 0.71 -12.83 -14.13
CA PRO A 25 -0.38 -11.92 -14.46
C PRO A 25 -1.71 -12.37 -13.85
N ALA A 26 -2.43 -11.44 -13.22
CA ALA A 26 -3.74 -11.73 -12.65
C ALA A 26 -4.80 -11.95 -13.75
N THR A 27 -5.59 -13.01 -13.64
CA THR A 27 -6.65 -13.40 -14.60
C THR A 27 -8.05 -12.90 -14.22
N HIS A 28 -8.20 -12.20 -13.09
CA HIS A 28 -9.48 -11.63 -12.64
C HIS A 28 -9.63 -10.16 -13.07
N ARG A 29 -10.86 -9.65 -13.07
CA ARG A 29 -11.18 -8.26 -13.47
C ARG A 29 -10.24 -7.26 -12.79
N GLY A 30 -9.61 -6.42 -13.62
CA GLY A 30 -8.68 -5.40 -13.19
C GLY A 30 -9.31 -4.33 -12.29
N ARG A 31 -8.43 -3.55 -11.65
CA ARG A 31 -8.76 -2.51 -10.66
C ARG A 31 -9.70 -1.46 -11.27
N VAL A 32 -10.69 -1.01 -10.47
CA VAL A 32 -11.64 0.04 -10.86
C VAL A 32 -10.96 1.43 -10.91
N ALA A 33 -9.85 1.62 -10.18
CA ALA A 33 -9.08 2.87 -10.15
C ALA A 33 -7.57 2.62 -9.99
N PRO A 34 -6.70 3.57 -10.43
CA PRO A 34 -5.27 3.53 -10.14
C PRO A 34 -4.99 3.58 -8.63
N CYS A 35 -4.06 2.76 -8.15
CA CYS A 35 -3.65 2.78 -6.75
C CYS A 35 -3.02 4.13 -6.39
N ARG A 36 -3.62 4.86 -5.44
CA ARG A 36 -3.16 6.18 -4.99
C ARG A 36 -1.75 6.18 -4.38
N ARG A 37 -1.26 5.03 -3.92
CA ARG A 37 0.08 4.88 -3.33
C ARG A 37 1.18 4.71 -4.37
N CYS A 38 0.87 4.01 -5.47
CA CYS A 38 1.84 3.71 -6.52
C CYS A 38 1.81 4.77 -7.62
N PHE A 39 0.63 5.31 -7.94
CA PHE A 39 0.51 6.31 -9.00
C PHE A 39 1.31 7.58 -8.65
N GLY A 40 2.27 7.94 -9.51
CA GLY A 40 3.15 9.10 -9.31
C GLY A 40 4.16 8.93 -8.17
N SER A 41 4.38 7.71 -7.66
CA SER A 41 5.28 7.46 -6.54
C SER A 41 6.74 7.80 -6.87
N PRO A 42 7.41 8.68 -6.10
CA PRO A 42 8.84 8.97 -6.26
C PRO A 42 9.71 7.71 -6.10
N VAL A 43 9.28 6.78 -5.23
CA VAL A 43 9.96 5.50 -4.99
C VAL A 43 10.00 4.65 -6.26
N LEU A 44 8.87 4.53 -6.95
CA LEU A 44 8.79 3.75 -8.19
C LEU A 44 9.58 4.41 -9.32
N SER A 45 9.52 5.75 -9.41
CA SER A 45 10.33 6.51 -10.36
C SER A 45 11.83 6.30 -10.14
N ALA A 46 12.30 6.36 -8.88
CA ALA A 46 13.69 6.12 -8.52
C ALA A 46 14.14 4.68 -8.82
N ALA A 47 13.28 3.70 -8.58
CA ALA A 47 13.50 2.30 -8.94
C ALA A 47 13.50 2.04 -10.47
N GLY A 48 13.09 3.02 -11.27
CA GLY A 48 12.98 2.88 -12.73
C GLY A 48 11.76 2.07 -13.18
N LEU A 49 10.73 1.97 -12.35
CA LEU A 49 9.48 1.29 -12.66
C LEU A 49 8.50 2.28 -13.31
N GLY A 50 8.32 2.13 -14.63
CA GLY A 50 7.42 2.96 -15.43
C GLY A 50 5.97 2.47 -15.43
N ALA A 51 5.11 3.18 -16.17
CA ALA A 51 3.69 2.85 -16.30
C ALA A 51 3.43 1.55 -17.08
N ASP A 52 4.44 1.06 -17.79
CA ASP A 52 4.49 -0.19 -18.57
C ASP A 52 4.74 -1.43 -17.70
N VAL A 53 5.24 -1.26 -16.47
CA VAL A 53 5.43 -2.37 -15.54
C VAL A 53 4.08 -2.76 -14.91
N PRO A 54 3.69 -4.05 -14.84
CA PRO A 54 2.45 -4.47 -14.21
C PRO A 54 2.30 -3.95 -12.77
N HIS A 55 1.09 -3.53 -12.43
CA HIS A 55 0.83 -2.92 -11.13
C HIS A 55 1.22 -3.83 -9.95
N GLY A 56 0.95 -5.13 -10.02
CA GLY A 56 1.33 -6.09 -8.96
C GLY A 56 2.84 -6.12 -8.71
N VAL A 57 3.63 -6.00 -9.77
CA VAL A 57 5.10 -5.94 -9.72
C VAL A 57 5.56 -4.65 -9.03
N GLN A 58 5.02 -3.49 -9.44
CA GLN A 58 5.28 -2.19 -8.80
C GLN A 58 4.87 -2.20 -7.32
N HIS A 59 3.70 -2.75 -7.02
CA HIS A 59 3.14 -2.81 -5.68
C HIS A 59 4.02 -3.65 -4.75
N GLY A 60 4.53 -4.79 -5.25
CA GLY A 60 5.45 -5.65 -4.50
C GLY A 60 6.71 -4.90 -4.02
N LEU A 61 7.30 -4.03 -4.83
CA LEU A 61 8.47 -3.25 -4.41
C LEU A 61 8.07 -2.11 -3.47
N SER A 62 7.07 -1.32 -3.87
CA SER A 62 6.67 -0.10 -3.13
C SER A 62 6.22 -0.39 -1.69
N THR A 63 5.53 -1.50 -1.45
CA THR A 63 5.10 -1.92 -0.10
C THR A 63 6.29 -2.21 0.81
N ARG A 64 7.28 -2.97 0.33
CA ARG A 64 8.50 -3.28 1.09
C ARG A 64 9.28 -2.03 1.44
N ILE A 65 9.42 -1.11 0.49
CA ILE A 65 10.11 0.16 0.70
C ILE A 65 9.33 1.04 1.68
N LYS A 66 8.00 1.12 1.55
CA LYS A 66 7.13 1.84 2.49
C LYS A 66 7.30 1.31 3.91
N THR A 67 7.35 -0.01 4.11
CA THR A 67 7.57 -0.59 5.45
C THR A 67 8.89 -0.12 6.08
N ILE A 68 9.95 0.04 5.31
CA ILE A 68 11.23 0.56 5.81
C ILE A 68 11.10 2.02 6.25
N VAL A 69 10.47 2.87 5.43
CA VAL A 69 10.25 4.28 5.75
C VAL A 69 9.36 4.41 6.98
N ASP A 70 8.24 3.69 7.03
CA ASP A 70 7.31 3.69 8.17
C ASP A 70 8.03 3.26 9.46
N ARG A 71 8.87 2.22 9.40
CA ARG A 71 9.66 1.78 10.56
C ARG A 71 10.62 2.85 11.04
N ALA A 72 11.35 3.48 10.13
CA ALA A 72 12.30 4.55 10.47
C ALA A 72 11.59 5.75 11.11
N VAL A 73 10.44 6.15 10.55
CA VAL A 73 9.64 7.26 11.09
C VAL A 73 9.05 6.91 12.46
N ALA A 74 8.56 5.68 12.65
CA ALA A 74 8.06 5.22 13.94
C ALA A 74 9.17 5.20 15.01
N GLU A 75 10.36 4.72 14.65
CA GLU A 75 11.52 4.71 15.53
C GLU A 75 11.93 6.14 15.93
N TYR A 76 12.06 7.04 14.96
CA TYR A 76 12.31 8.46 15.22
C TYR A 76 11.24 9.10 16.12
N THR A 77 9.97 8.84 15.83
CA THR A 77 8.83 9.38 16.60
C THR A 77 8.88 8.90 18.05
N SER A 78 9.09 7.60 18.28
CA SER A 78 9.13 7.05 19.63
C SER A 78 10.27 7.57 20.50
N VAL A 79 11.40 7.91 19.88
CA VAL A 79 12.60 8.40 20.59
C VAL A 79 12.57 9.91 20.80
N ASN A 80 12.05 10.67 19.82
CA ASN A 80 12.25 12.13 19.78
C ASN A 80 10.97 12.94 19.98
N LEU A 81 9.79 12.35 19.77
CA LEU A 81 8.50 13.05 19.71
C LEU A 81 7.53 12.46 20.74
N PRO A 82 7.79 12.65 22.05
CA PRO A 82 7.07 11.95 23.11
C PRO A 82 5.59 12.31 23.18
N MET A 83 5.19 13.53 22.78
CA MET A 83 3.80 13.93 22.84
C MET A 83 2.99 13.33 21.69
N LEU A 84 3.54 13.34 20.48
CA LEU A 84 3.01 12.64 19.33
C LEU A 84 2.94 11.13 19.58
N GLN A 85 4.00 10.54 20.14
CA GLN A 85 4.01 9.13 20.50
C GLN A 85 2.91 8.79 21.50
N ALA A 86 2.73 9.60 22.56
CA ALA A 86 1.67 9.40 23.53
C ALA A 86 0.27 9.47 22.89
N GLU A 87 0.05 10.37 21.93
CA GLU A 87 -1.22 10.44 21.21
C GLU A 87 -1.44 9.27 20.24
N LEU A 88 -0.38 8.82 19.56
CA LEU A 88 -0.44 7.60 18.74
C LEU A 88 -0.76 6.37 19.59
N ASP A 89 -0.19 6.27 20.80
CA ASP A 89 -0.45 5.16 21.72
C ASP A 89 -1.87 5.18 22.27
N GLN A 90 -2.39 6.37 22.65
CA GLN A 90 -3.79 6.55 23.04
C GLN A 90 -4.74 6.16 21.91
N GLN A 91 -4.46 6.61 20.68
CA GLN A 91 -5.28 6.28 19.53
C GLN A 91 -5.19 4.79 19.16
N ALA A 92 -4.01 4.17 19.27
CA ALA A 92 -3.83 2.74 19.05
C ALA A 92 -4.57 1.91 20.11
N ALA A 93 -4.57 2.33 21.37
CA ALA A 93 -5.33 1.70 22.44
C ALA A 93 -6.85 1.78 22.19
N ARG A 94 -7.34 2.94 21.75
CA ARG A 94 -8.75 3.12 21.37
C ARG A 94 -9.14 2.28 20.17
N ASN A 95 -8.32 2.29 19.11
CA ASN A 95 -8.52 1.43 17.96
C ASN A 95 -8.61 -0.02 18.43
N ARG A 96 -7.65 -0.52 19.24
CA ARG A 96 -7.67 -1.88 19.81
C ARG A 96 -8.94 -2.22 20.60
N ALA A 97 -9.56 -1.25 21.25
CA ALA A 97 -10.79 -1.43 22.01
C ALA A 97 -12.06 -1.53 21.13
N ARG A 98 -12.00 -1.09 19.86
CA ARG A 98 -13.13 -1.21 18.92
C ARG A 98 -13.38 -2.68 18.57
N SER A 99 -14.63 -3.10 18.71
CA SER A 99 -15.11 -4.44 18.40
C SER A 99 -15.35 -4.68 16.90
N TYR A 100 -15.62 -3.61 16.13
CA TYR A 100 -15.90 -3.70 14.70
C TYR A 100 -15.05 -2.68 13.92
N ARG A 101 -14.34 -3.15 12.90
CA ARG A 101 -13.39 -2.35 12.09
C ARG A 101 -13.44 -2.76 10.61
N PRO A 102 -14.42 -2.25 9.85
CA PRO A 102 -14.66 -2.68 8.48
C PRO A 102 -13.54 -2.32 7.49
N ALA A 103 -12.66 -1.37 7.85
CA ALA A 103 -11.55 -0.95 7.00
C ALA A 103 -10.22 -1.68 7.28
N GLU A 104 -10.16 -2.55 8.30
CA GLU A 104 -8.94 -3.31 8.59
C GLU A 104 -8.83 -4.56 7.71
N ASN A 105 -7.58 -4.95 7.41
CA ASN A 105 -7.26 -6.12 6.59
C ASN A 105 -7.86 -6.11 5.17
N LEU A 106 -8.18 -4.92 4.66
CA LEU A 106 -8.52 -4.74 3.26
C LEU A 106 -7.27 -4.89 2.39
N ASP A 107 -7.43 -5.45 1.20
CA ASP A 107 -6.36 -5.39 0.21
C ASP A 107 -6.07 -3.91 -0.12
N PRO A 108 -4.81 -3.55 -0.44
CA PRO A 108 -4.41 -2.15 -0.66
C PRO A 108 -5.20 -1.41 -1.75
N GLU A 109 -5.81 -2.11 -2.71
CA GLU A 109 -6.78 -1.57 -3.68
C GLU A 109 -8.06 -1.02 -3.05
N PHE A 110 -8.53 -1.64 -1.98
CA PHE A 110 -9.76 -1.29 -1.29
C PHE A 110 -9.51 -0.31 -0.13
N GLU A 111 -8.25 -0.14 0.27
CA GLU A 111 -7.90 0.79 1.33
C GLU A 111 -8.22 2.25 0.94
N GLY A 112 -9.09 2.88 1.72
CA GLY A 112 -9.54 4.26 1.49
C GLY A 112 -10.65 4.41 0.45
N LEU A 113 -11.22 3.32 -0.07
CA LEU A 113 -12.49 3.37 -0.78
C LEU A 113 -13.64 3.68 0.19
N PRO A 114 -14.69 4.39 -0.27
CA PRO A 114 -15.89 4.58 0.53
C PRO A 114 -16.51 3.20 0.85
N LEU A 115 -16.80 2.97 2.13
CA LEU A 115 -17.38 1.72 2.62
C LEU A 115 -18.83 1.54 2.16
N ASP A 116 -19.54 2.66 2.02
CA ASP A 116 -20.95 2.70 1.64
C ASP A 116 -21.11 3.47 0.32
N PRO A 117 -22.09 3.10 -0.52
CA PRO A 117 -22.39 3.83 -1.74
C PRO A 117 -23.00 5.21 -1.45
N ASP A 118 -22.92 6.10 -2.43
CA ASP A 118 -23.56 7.41 -2.33
C ASP A 118 -25.09 7.26 -2.18
N PRO A 119 -25.73 8.02 -1.28
CA PRO A 119 -27.15 7.92 -1.04
C PRO A 119 -27.96 8.36 -2.26
N VAL A 120 -28.88 7.51 -2.72
CA VAL A 120 -29.82 7.83 -3.79
C VAL A 120 -31.10 8.45 -3.20
N PRO A 121 -31.53 9.65 -3.65
CA PRO A 121 -32.74 10.28 -3.16
C PRO A 121 -33.97 9.36 -3.25
N GLY A 122 -34.65 9.15 -2.13
CA GLY A 122 -35.86 8.31 -2.04
C GLY A 122 -35.60 6.81 -1.80
N ALA A 123 -34.35 6.34 -1.82
CA ALA A 123 -34.00 4.97 -1.45
C ALA A 123 -33.64 4.90 0.05
N PRO A 124 -34.25 4.00 0.84
CA PRO A 124 -33.87 3.83 2.24
C PRO A 124 -32.58 3.02 2.37
N PHE A 125 -31.59 3.57 3.07
CA PHE A 125 -30.46 2.79 3.62
C PHE A 125 -30.77 2.53 5.08
N LEU A 126 -31.17 1.31 5.41
CA LEU A 126 -31.57 1.00 6.79
C LEU A 126 -30.38 0.60 7.67
N PHE A 127 -29.21 0.32 7.09
CA PHE A 127 -28.01 -0.15 7.81
C PHE A 127 -26.77 0.03 6.92
N THR A 128 -26.00 1.09 7.15
CA THR A 128 -24.72 1.30 6.47
C THR A 128 -23.58 0.69 7.29
N ILE A 129 -22.50 0.29 6.62
CA ILE A 129 -21.29 -0.22 7.28
C ILE A 129 -20.70 0.87 8.18
N SER A 130 -20.77 2.13 7.74
CA SER A 130 -20.35 3.30 8.52
C SER A 130 -21.19 3.49 9.78
N ASP A 131 -22.51 3.33 9.72
CA ASP A 131 -23.39 3.44 10.89
C ASP A 131 -23.09 2.34 11.91
N MET A 132 -22.94 1.10 11.45
CA MET A 132 -22.56 -0.03 12.31
C MET A 132 -21.19 0.19 12.99
N ALA A 133 -20.23 0.78 12.27
CA ALA A 133 -18.94 1.16 12.83
C ALA A 133 -19.06 2.30 13.85
N ALA A 134 -19.91 3.30 13.60
CA ALA A 134 -20.17 4.40 14.53
C ALA A 134 -20.85 3.91 15.83
N GLU A 135 -21.81 3.00 15.74
CA GLU A 135 -22.45 2.37 16.91
C GLU A 135 -21.43 1.59 17.75
N ALA A 136 -20.53 0.84 17.11
CA ALA A 136 -19.46 0.13 17.81
C ALA A 136 -18.45 1.10 18.47
N ASP A 137 -18.15 2.24 17.84
CA ASP A 137 -17.22 3.25 18.37
C ASP A 137 -17.83 4.05 19.53
N ALA A 138 -19.16 4.21 19.60
CA ALA A 138 -19.85 4.94 20.67
C ALA A 138 -19.64 4.30 22.06
N VAL A 139 -19.29 3.01 22.11
CA VAL A 139 -18.97 2.29 23.36
C VAL A 139 -17.53 2.57 23.83
N VAL A 140 -16.65 3.06 22.95
CA VAL A 140 -15.27 3.39 23.28
C VAL A 140 -15.22 4.77 23.94
N PRO A 141 -14.66 4.92 25.15
CA PRO A 141 -14.56 6.21 25.82
C PRO A 141 -13.87 7.28 24.96
N ALA A 142 -14.43 8.49 24.97
CA ALA A 142 -13.83 9.64 24.32
C ALA A 142 -12.57 10.10 25.06
N LEU A 143 -11.56 10.56 24.32
CA LEU A 143 -10.38 11.18 24.92
C LEU A 143 -10.74 12.57 25.47
N PRO A 144 -10.14 12.97 26.60
CA PRO A 144 -10.26 14.34 27.07
C PRO A 144 -9.70 15.31 26.01
N PRO A 145 -10.30 16.50 25.85
CA PRO A 145 -9.82 17.47 24.87
C PRO A 145 -8.43 18.00 25.27
N LEU A 146 -7.54 18.16 24.28
CA LEU A 146 -6.23 18.77 24.49
C LEU A 146 -6.35 20.27 24.78
N SER A 147 -5.45 20.79 25.62
CA SER A 147 -5.30 22.24 25.82
C SER A 147 -4.79 22.92 24.54
N ALA A 148 -4.89 24.25 24.47
CA ALA A 148 -4.38 25.00 23.33
C ALA A 148 -2.86 24.82 23.15
N GLU A 149 -2.12 24.81 24.27
CA GLU A 149 -0.68 24.61 24.32
C GLU A 149 -0.30 23.18 23.87
N ALA A 150 -1.01 22.16 24.38
CA ALA A 150 -0.81 20.78 23.95
C ALA A 150 -1.12 20.61 22.46
N LYS A 151 -2.16 21.26 21.95
CA LYS A 151 -2.47 21.23 20.51
C LYS A 151 -1.39 21.93 19.67
N ALA A 152 -0.76 22.99 20.18
CA ALA A 152 0.31 23.68 19.49
C ALA A 152 1.60 22.84 19.45
N ALA A 153 2.01 22.27 20.58
CA ALA A 153 3.16 21.37 20.64
C ALA A 153 2.97 20.11 19.79
N LEU A 154 1.74 19.57 19.71
CA LEU A 154 1.46 18.37 18.90
C LEU A 154 1.66 18.67 17.42
N ARG A 155 1.18 19.83 16.95
CA ARG A 155 1.39 20.25 15.56
C ARG A 155 2.87 20.42 15.23
N GLN A 156 3.66 20.92 16.18
CA GLN A 156 5.10 21.04 16.01
C GLN A 156 5.75 19.65 15.85
N GLU A 157 5.44 18.70 16.73
CA GLU A 157 5.98 17.34 16.64
C GLU A 157 5.51 16.60 15.38
N VAL A 158 4.26 16.79 14.94
CA VAL A 158 3.77 16.29 13.65
C VAL A 158 4.60 16.86 12.49
N GLY A 159 4.91 18.15 12.52
CA GLY A 159 5.79 18.77 11.52
C GLY A 159 7.18 18.14 11.49
N LEU A 160 7.78 17.89 12.66
CA LEU A 160 9.09 17.22 12.77
C LEU A 160 9.06 15.78 12.25
N ALA A 161 7.97 15.05 12.50
CA ALA A 161 7.79 13.70 11.96
C ALA A 161 7.69 13.72 10.42
N ASP A 162 6.96 14.68 9.84
CA ASP A 162 6.82 14.83 8.39
C ASP A 162 8.15 15.23 7.73
N ASP A 163 8.90 16.16 8.32
CA ASP A 163 10.24 16.54 7.86
C ASP A 163 11.18 15.33 7.85
N TYR A 164 11.13 14.51 8.90
CA TYR A 164 11.93 13.28 8.97
C TYR A 164 11.49 12.23 7.94
N ALA A 165 10.18 12.05 7.74
CA ALA A 165 9.65 11.16 6.71
C ALA A 165 10.11 11.57 5.30
N ASN A 166 10.08 12.88 5.01
CA ASN A 166 10.57 13.44 3.76
C ASN A 166 12.09 13.22 3.57
N MET A 167 12.88 13.38 4.64
CA MET A 167 14.31 13.13 4.64
C MET A 167 14.63 11.67 4.31
N VAL A 168 14.07 10.73 5.09
CA VAL A 168 14.28 9.29 4.88
C VAL A 168 13.78 8.85 3.51
N GLY A 169 12.61 9.35 3.06
CA GLY A 169 12.07 9.04 1.74
C GLY A 169 13.01 9.44 0.59
N ARG A 170 13.67 10.61 0.69
CA ARG A 170 14.67 11.05 -0.30
C ARG A 170 15.93 10.19 -0.28
N GLU A 171 16.39 9.79 0.90
CA GLU A 171 17.56 8.92 1.05
C GLU A 171 17.29 7.53 0.44
N VAL A 172 16.13 6.95 0.75
CA VAL A 172 15.65 5.70 0.13
C VAL A 172 15.62 5.82 -1.39
N CYS A 173 15.08 6.91 -1.94
CA CYS A 173 15.07 7.13 -3.39
C CYS A 173 16.50 7.18 -3.96
N THR A 174 17.44 7.82 -3.25
CA THR A 174 18.85 7.88 -3.65
C THR A 174 19.49 6.49 -3.67
N ILE A 175 19.21 5.65 -2.67
CA ILE A 175 19.70 4.27 -2.63
C ILE A 175 19.10 3.46 -3.80
N LEU A 176 17.80 3.60 -4.06
CA LEU A 176 17.11 2.90 -5.16
C LEU A 176 17.68 3.21 -6.55
N LEU A 177 18.20 4.42 -6.77
CA LEU A 177 18.86 4.76 -8.03
C LEU A 177 20.04 3.82 -8.34
N HIS A 178 20.77 3.37 -7.31
CA HIS A 178 21.87 2.41 -7.48
C HIS A 178 21.40 0.99 -7.82
N HIS A 179 20.14 0.66 -7.54
CA HIS A 179 19.54 -0.63 -7.86
C HIS A 179 18.81 -0.66 -9.20
N ARG A 180 18.59 0.50 -9.83
CA ARG A 180 17.74 0.66 -11.01
C ARG A 180 18.06 -0.31 -12.15
N LEU A 181 19.33 -0.47 -12.52
CA LEU A 181 19.72 -1.37 -13.62
C LEU A 181 19.43 -2.84 -13.30
N ARG A 182 19.63 -3.26 -12.05
CA ARG A 182 19.33 -4.63 -11.60
C ARG A 182 17.82 -4.90 -11.64
N ILE A 183 17.03 -3.91 -11.21
CA ILE A 183 15.56 -3.97 -11.24
C ILE A 183 15.07 -4.09 -12.69
N GLN A 184 15.58 -3.24 -13.59
CA GLN A 184 15.20 -3.26 -15.01
C GLN A 184 15.56 -4.59 -15.69
N ALA A 185 16.77 -5.10 -15.46
CA ALA A 185 17.18 -6.39 -16.00
C ALA A 185 16.23 -7.52 -15.57
N ALA A 186 15.84 -7.55 -14.30
CA ALA A 186 14.93 -8.57 -13.79
C ALA A 186 13.50 -8.47 -14.35
N ILE A 187 13.03 -7.26 -14.68
CA ILE A 187 11.73 -7.07 -15.34
C ILE A 187 11.76 -7.69 -16.73
N SER A 188 12.79 -7.37 -17.53
CA SER A 188 12.91 -7.94 -18.87
C SER A 188 13.17 -9.45 -18.84
N GLU A 189 13.85 -9.96 -17.82
CA GLU A 189 14.11 -11.40 -17.67
C GLU A 189 12.87 -12.20 -17.23
N PHE A 190 12.06 -11.67 -16.30
CA PHE A 190 10.99 -12.44 -15.65
C PHE A 190 9.57 -11.96 -15.96
N VAL A 191 9.35 -10.67 -16.13
CA VAL A 191 8.00 -10.08 -16.22
C VAL A 191 7.54 -10.02 -17.67
N GLU A 192 8.37 -9.50 -18.57
CA GLU A 192 8.03 -9.38 -20.00
C GLU A 192 7.65 -10.75 -20.61
N PRO A 193 8.39 -11.85 -20.40
CA PRO A 193 8.04 -13.14 -20.98
C PRO A 193 6.71 -13.72 -20.48
N GLN A 194 6.35 -13.44 -19.22
CA GLN A 194 5.08 -13.89 -18.66
C GLN A 194 3.89 -13.12 -19.24
N ILE A 195 4.07 -11.82 -19.54
CA ILE A 195 3.05 -11.02 -20.22
C ILE A 195 2.88 -11.53 -21.66
N GLU A 196 3.98 -11.79 -22.37
CA GLU A 196 3.95 -12.35 -23.73
C GLU A 196 3.23 -13.70 -23.75
N ALA A 197 3.56 -14.61 -22.84
CA ALA A 197 2.89 -15.91 -22.73
C ALA A 197 1.37 -15.78 -22.51
N MET A 198 0.94 -14.84 -21.64
CA MET A 198 -0.48 -14.56 -21.42
C MET A 198 -1.15 -14.00 -22.68
N LEU A 199 -0.50 -13.08 -23.41
CA LEU A 199 -1.05 -12.51 -24.64
C LEU A 199 -1.15 -13.57 -25.76
N ASP A 200 -0.18 -14.48 -25.86
CA ASP A 200 -0.19 -15.60 -26.81
C ASP A 200 -1.30 -16.60 -26.49
N GLU A 201 -1.57 -16.87 -25.21
CA GLU A 201 -2.70 -17.69 -24.78
C GLU A 201 -4.04 -17.01 -25.10
N LEU A 202 -4.18 -15.71 -24.82
CA LEU A 202 -5.36 -14.94 -25.16
C LEU A 202 -5.60 -14.93 -26.68
N THR A 203 -4.56 -14.75 -27.49
CA THR A 203 -4.68 -14.78 -28.96
C THR A 203 -5.15 -16.14 -29.46
N ARG A 204 -4.56 -17.24 -28.96
CA ARG A 204 -4.99 -18.60 -29.33
C ARG A 204 -6.44 -18.90 -28.95
N SER A 205 -6.88 -18.47 -27.77
CA SER A 205 -8.29 -18.67 -27.33
C SER A 205 -9.28 -17.86 -28.17
N LEU A 206 -8.88 -16.68 -28.66
CA LEU A 206 -9.71 -15.84 -29.52
C LEU A 206 -9.74 -16.31 -30.99
N ASP A 207 -8.67 -16.95 -31.48
CA ASP A 207 -8.57 -17.48 -32.84
C ASP A 207 -9.31 -18.81 -33.03
N ALA A 208 -9.63 -19.53 -31.94
CA ALA A 208 -10.43 -20.77 -31.96
C ALA A 208 -11.55 -20.74 -30.90
N PRO A 209 -12.55 -19.85 -31.01
CA PRO A 209 -13.58 -19.69 -29.98
C PRO A 209 -14.53 -20.91 -29.87
N PHE A 210 -14.46 -21.85 -30.82
CA PHE A 210 -15.26 -23.07 -30.86
C PHE A 210 -14.40 -24.24 -31.40
N ASP A 211 -13.42 -24.71 -30.61
CA ASP A 211 -12.76 -25.99 -30.93
C ASP A 211 -13.75 -27.15 -30.66
N PRO A 212 -14.17 -27.92 -31.68
CA PRO A 212 -15.10 -29.05 -31.51
C PRO A 212 -14.53 -30.21 -30.68
N HIS A 213 -13.28 -30.12 -30.22
CA HIS A 213 -12.65 -31.08 -29.32
C HIS A 213 -12.59 -30.64 -27.85
N ASP A 214 -13.18 -29.50 -27.48
CA ASP A 214 -13.33 -29.08 -26.08
C ASP A 214 -14.45 -29.89 -25.38
N PRO A 215 -14.14 -30.75 -24.38
CA PRO A 215 -15.12 -31.62 -23.73
C PRO A 215 -16.16 -30.89 -22.88
N LEU A 216 -16.07 -29.56 -22.73
CA LEU A 216 -17.06 -28.75 -22.00
C LEU A 216 -18.17 -28.16 -22.87
N SER A 217 -18.18 -28.45 -24.18
CA SER A 217 -19.35 -28.16 -25.04
C SER A 217 -20.32 -29.35 -25.03
N GLY A 218 -21.04 -29.51 -23.92
CA GLY A 218 -22.11 -30.50 -23.72
C GLY A 218 -22.96 -30.20 -22.49
#